data_AF-A0A356MRE1-F1
#
_entry.id   AF-A0A356MRE1-F1
#
_cell.length_a   1.000
_cell.length_b   1.000
_cell.length_c   1.000
_cell.angle_alpha   90.00
_cell.angle_beta   90.00
_cell.angle_gamma   90.00
#
_symmetry.space_group_name_H-M   'P 1'
#
loop_
_entity.id
_entity.type
_entity.pdbx_description
1 polymer ?
#
loop_
_entity_poly.entity_id
_entity_poly.type
_entity_poly.pdbx_seq_one_letter_code
_entity_poly.pdbx_strand_id
1 'polypeptide(L)'
;MNTTHNSLSSVLILTFLAIAFNACKPESSGELGDPFDKIAGMAGTWELDSFTQKDLNSPVKETRDLSAFYINGIATPLQLTFNADRTYSVSLELGKNYFGEGGTWGFDDDLYPTYLELFSITDTLVYNLGGMVREFDQNLAIEYRRDCGGTATNIYTFEFNRLN
;
A
#
# COMPACT_ATOMS: atom_id res chain seq x y z
N MET A 1 47.70 -2.83 -60.06
CA MET A 1 47.07 -1.62 -59.50
C MET A 1 45.57 -1.76 -59.66
N ASN A 2 44.85 -1.74 -58.52
CA ASN A 2 43.44 -1.39 -58.31
C ASN A 2 42.36 -1.99 -59.22
N THR A 3 41.46 -2.83 -58.65
CA THR A 3 40.00 -2.56 -58.56
C THR A 3 39.21 -3.81 -58.12
N THR A 4 39.29 -4.22 -56.86
CA THR A 4 38.30 -5.16 -56.27
C THR A 4 37.87 -4.80 -54.85
N HIS A 5 38.33 -3.69 -54.28
CA HIS A 5 37.95 -3.27 -52.92
C HIS A 5 36.65 -2.44 -52.84
N ASN A 6 36.14 -1.90 -53.96
CA ASN A 6 34.98 -0.99 -53.91
C ASN A 6 33.62 -1.72 -53.84
N SER A 7 33.53 -2.97 -54.30
CA SER A 7 32.26 -3.72 -54.33
C SER A 7 31.95 -4.40 -52.98
N LEU A 8 32.95 -4.89 -52.26
CA LEU A 8 32.76 -5.55 -50.95
C LEU A 8 32.34 -4.55 -49.85
N SER A 9 32.91 -3.34 -49.85
CA SER A 9 32.56 -2.30 -48.86
C SER A 9 31.14 -1.78 -49.04
N SER A 10 30.64 -1.65 -50.26
CA SER A 10 29.26 -1.20 -50.53
C SER A 10 28.22 -2.24 -50.10
N VAL A 11 28.50 -3.53 -50.25
CA VAL A 11 27.60 -4.60 -49.79
C VAL A 11 27.53 -4.62 -48.26
N LEU A 12 28.68 -4.51 -47.58
CA LEU A 12 28.74 -4.51 -46.11
C LEU A 12 27.94 -3.35 -45.49
N ILE A 13 28.04 -2.15 -46.08
CA ILE A 13 27.31 -0.95 -45.65
C ILE A 13 25.80 -1.12 -45.85
N LEU A 14 25.36 -1.72 -46.96
CA LEU A 14 23.94 -1.99 -47.20
C LEU A 14 23.35 -3.00 -46.21
N THR A 15 24.09 -4.06 -45.87
CA THR A 15 23.67 -5.03 -44.84
C THR A 15 23.59 -4.40 -43.45
N PHE A 16 24.50 -3.49 -43.10
CA PHE A 16 24.48 -2.84 -41.78
C PHE A 16 23.31 -1.85 -41.64
N LEU A 17 22.93 -1.15 -42.72
CA LEU A 17 21.74 -0.29 -42.74
C LEU A 17 20.44 -1.10 -42.57
N ALA A 18 20.33 -2.28 -43.19
CA ALA A 18 19.12 -3.10 -43.13
C ALA A 18 18.83 -3.68 -41.73
N ILE A 19 19.86 -3.92 -40.92
CA ILE A 19 19.73 -4.41 -39.54
C ILE A 19 19.30 -3.26 -38.60
N ALA A 20 19.72 -2.02 -38.87
CA ALA A 20 19.38 -0.85 -38.05
C ALA A 20 17.88 -0.50 -38.08
N PHE A 21 17.18 -0.75 -39.19
CA PHE A 21 15.73 -0.46 -39.30
C PHE A 21 14.82 -1.53 -38.66
N ASN A 22 15.35 -2.73 -38.35
CA ASN A 22 14.60 -3.79 -37.67
C ASN A 22 14.93 -3.88 -36.16
N ALA A 23 15.81 -3.01 -35.66
CA ALA A 23 16.20 -2.97 -34.25
C ALA A 23 15.25 -2.12 -33.37
N CYS A 24 14.25 -1.47 -33.96
CA CYS A 24 13.19 -0.81 -33.20
C CYS A 24 12.22 -1.86 -32.64
N LYS A 25 12.36 -2.17 -31.35
CA LYS A 25 11.30 -2.86 -30.60
C LYS A 25 9.99 -2.06 -30.81
N PRO A 26 8.89 -2.69 -31.25
CA PRO A 26 7.62 -1.99 -31.34
C PRO A 26 7.30 -1.41 -29.97
N GLU A 27 7.08 -0.10 -29.90
CA GLU A 27 6.60 0.54 -28.69
C GLU A 27 5.27 -0.11 -28.32
N SER A 28 5.17 -0.59 -27.08
CA SER A 28 3.94 -1.20 -26.59
C SER A 28 2.88 -0.12 -26.48
N SER A 29 2.06 0.05 -27.51
CA SER A 29 0.92 0.97 -27.53
C SER A 29 -0.31 0.35 -26.87
N GLY A 30 -0.12 -0.30 -25.71
CA GLY A 30 -1.23 -0.73 -24.88
C GLY A 30 -1.73 0.46 -24.07
N GLU A 31 -3.03 0.69 -24.06
CA GLU A 31 -3.62 1.59 -23.07
C GLU A 31 -3.42 0.95 -21.69
N LEU A 32 -2.69 1.65 -20.83
CA LEU A 32 -2.74 1.38 -19.39
C LEU A 32 -4.18 1.63 -19.00
N GLY A 33 -4.94 0.57 -18.71
CA GLY A 33 -6.35 0.68 -18.34
C GLY A 33 -6.58 1.64 -17.17
N ASP A 34 -7.85 1.96 -16.91
CA ASP A 34 -8.19 2.95 -15.89
C ASP A 34 -7.63 2.57 -14.51
N PRO A 35 -7.08 3.53 -13.75
CA PRO A 35 -6.70 3.29 -12.37
C PRO A 35 -7.91 2.78 -11.57
N PHE A 36 -7.72 1.73 -10.77
CA PHE A 36 -8.78 1.27 -9.86
C PHE A 36 -9.16 2.36 -8.86
N ASP A 37 -10.38 2.30 -8.33
CA ASP A 37 -10.87 3.22 -7.29
C ASP A 37 -10.37 2.77 -5.90
N LYS A 38 -9.63 3.66 -5.23
CA LYS A 38 -8.97 3.39 -3.94
C LYS A 38 -9.97 3.49 -2.80
N ILE A 39 -11.00 4.34 -2.96
CA ILE A 39 -12.07 4.50 -1.99
C ILE A 39 -12.94 3.24 -2.02
N ALA A 40 -13.31 2.78 -3.22
CA ALA A 40 -14.02 1.52 -3.40
C ALA A 40 -13.22 0.33 -2.85
N GLY A 41 -11.90 0.33 -3.06
CA GLY A 41 -11.01 -0.69 -2.52
C GLY A 41 -10.96 -0.74 -0.99
N MET A 42 -11.03 0.40 -0.31
CA MET A 42 -11.01 0.49 1.16
C MET A 42 -12.36 0.19 1.81
N ALA A 43 -13.46 0.44 1.10
CA ALA A 43 -14.81 0.24 1.62
C ALA A 43 -15.06 -1.23 2.00
N GLY A 44 -15.68 -1.44 3.15
CA GLY A 44 -15.96 -2.76 3.72
C GLY A 44 -15.63 -2.83 5.21
N THR A 45 -15.83 -4.02 5.77
CA THR A 45 -15.48 -4.32 7.15
C THR A 45 -14.20 -5.15 7.19
N TRP A 46 -13.28 -4.73 8.05
CA TRP A 46 -11.94 -5.27 8.22
C TRP A 46 -11.77 -5.77 9.64
N GLU A 47 -11.50 -7.05 9.82
CA GLU A 47 -11.29 -7.69 11.12
C GLU A 47 -9.80 -7.91 11.36
N LEU A 48 -9.31 -7.55 12.54
CA LEU A 48 -7.90 -7.65 12.90
C LEU A 48 -7.46 -9.12 12.94
N ASP A 49 -6.39 -9.41 12.20
CA ASP A 49 -5.74 -10.72 12.11
C ASP A 49 -4.41 -10.75 12.87
N SER A 50 -3.64 -9.67 12.80
CA SER A 50 -2.35 -9.57 13.49
C SER A 50 -2.08 -8.16 14.04
N PHE A 51 -1.40 -8.10 15.18
CA PHE A 51 -0.93 -6.85 15.77
C PHE A 51 0.52 -6.98 16.24
N THR A 52 1.41 -6.19 15.65
CA THR A 52 2.84 -6.22 15.98
C THR A 52 3.35 -4.84 16.37
N GLN A 53 4.41 -4.83 17.19
CA GLN A 53 5.17 -3.63 17.52
C GLN A 53 6.63 -3.83 17.11
N LYS A 54 7.17 -2.88 16.35
CA LYS A 54 8.58 -2.79 16.00
C LYS A 54 9.25 -1.64 16.75
N ASP A 55 10.29 -1.95 17.51
CA ASP A 55 11.12 -0.95 18.18
C ASP A 55 12.23 -0.47 17.24
N LEU A 56 12.18 0.80 16.83
CA LEU A 56 13.16 1.39 15.94
C LEU A 56 14.43 1.88 16.65
N ASN A 57 14.39 2.01 17.97
CA ASN A 57 15.57 2.38 18.77
C ASN A 57 16.46 1.17 19.06
N SER A 58 15.92 -0.04 18.98
CA SER A 58 16.70 -1.27 19.09
C SER A 58 17.69 -1.40 17.91
N PRO A 59 18.99 -1.68 18.15
CA PRO A 59 19.97 -1.86 17.08
C PRO A 59 19.58 -2.93 16.05
N VAL A 60 18.87 -3.98 16.50
CA VAL A 60 18.41 -5.09 15.65
C VAL A 60 16.98 -4.88 15.14
N LYS A 61 16.31 -3.79 15.53
CA LYS A 61 14.93 -3.44 15.17
C LYS A 61 13.94 -4.57 15.45
N GLU A 62 13.94 -5.04 16.71
CA GLU A 62 13.09 -6.15 17.16
C GLU A 62 11.61 -5.88 16.83
N THR A 63 10.93 -6.91 16.32
CA THR A 63 9.47 -6.94 16.18
C THR A 63 8.91 -7.92 17.19
N ARG A 64 7.87 -7.50 17.91
CA ARG A 64 7.13 -8.33 18.86
C ARG A 64 5.70 -8.49 18.38
N ASP A 65 5.23 -9.73 18.41
CA ASP A 65 3.83 -10.04 18.21
C ASP A 65 3.05 -9.77 19.50
N LEU A 66 2.02 -8.95 19.40
CA LEU A 66 1.15 -8.50 20.47
C LEU A 66 -0.32 -8.88 20.18
N SER A 67 -0.58 -9.76 19.21
CA SER A 67 -1.92 -10.15 18.77
C SER A 67 -2.77 -10.73 19.90
N ALA A 68 -2.14 -11.40 20.88
CA ALA A 68 -2.83 -11.96 22.05
C ALA A 68 -3.57 -10.91 22.91
N PHE A 69 -3.27 -9.62 22.78
CA PHE A 69 -3.99 -8.54 23.46
C PHE A 69 -5.32 -8.17 22.78
N TYR A 70 -5.57 -8.66 21.57
CA TYR A 70 -6.80 -8.42 20.81
C TYR A 70 -7.52 -9.71 20.43
N ILE A 71 -6.77 -10.78 20.16
CA ILE A 71 -7.27 -12.04 19.61
C ILE A 71 -7.02 -13.14 20.64
N ASN A 72 -8.04 -13.44 21.44
CA ASN A 72 -7.99 -14.49 22.46
C ASN A 72 -8.88 -15.71 22.13
N GLY A 73 -9.54 -15.69 20.98
CA GLY A 73 -10.47 -16.75 20.53
C GLY A 73 -11.83 -16.77 21.22
N ILE A 74 -12.14 -15.77 22.06
CA ILE A 74 -13.42 -15.65 22.79
C ILE A 74 -14.13 -14.34 22.41
N ALA A 75 -13.41 -13.22 22.51
CA ALA A 75 -13.91 -11.90 22.14
C ALA A 75 -13.82 -11.70 20.62
N THR A 76 -14.75 -10.91 20.07
CA THR A 76 -14.67 -10.47 18.68
C THR A 76 -13.41 -9.60 18.50
N PRO A 77 -12.51 -9.91 17.55
CA PRO A 77 -11.36 -9.06 17.28
C PRO A 77 -11.79 -7.64 16.88
N LEU A 78 -10.84 -6.70 16.93
CA LEU A 78 -11.06 -5.33 16.46
C LEU A 78 -11.60 -5.36 15.02
N GLN A 79 -12.72 -4.68 14.78
CA GLN A 79 -13.28 -4.47 13.45
C GLN A 79 -13.34 -2.99 13.12
N LEU A 80 -12.93 -2.65 11.89
CA LEU A 80 -13.07 -1.33 11.29
C LEU A 80 -14.02 -1.43 10.10
N THR A 81 -15.05 -0.60 10.06
CA THR A 81 -15.95 -0.51 8.90
C THR A 81 -15.76 0.84 8.24
N PHE A 82 -15.38 0.83 6.96
CA PHE A 82 -15.28 2.01 6.10
C PHE A 82 -16.42 1.99 5.09
N ASN A 83 -17.26 3.02 5.11
CA ASN A 83 -18.38 3.16 4.17
C ASN A 83 -17.98 4.03 2.97
N ALA A 84 -18.62 3.78 1.83
CA ALA A 84 -18.42 4.56 0.60
C ALA A 84 -18.83 6.04 0.74
N ASP A 85 -19.68 6.37 1.72
CA ASP A 85 -20.06 7.75 2.06
C ASP A 85 -19.03 8.48 2.95
N ARG A 86 -17.85 7.88 3.13
CA ARG A 86 -16.75 8.35 3.98
C ARG A 86 -17.05 8.36 5.48
N THR A 87 -18.07 7.65 5.94
CA THR A 87 -18.23 7.36 7.38
C THR A 87 -17.43 6.13 7.77
N TYR A 88 -16.95 6.07 9.01
CA TYR A 88 -16.31 4.87 9.56
C TYR A 88 -16.76 4.61 11.00
N SER A 89 -16.69 3.34 11.40
CA SER A 89 -16.96 2.89 12.76
C SER A 89 -15.89 1.90 13.23
N VAL A 90 -15.77 1.80 14.56
CA VAL A 90 -14.83 0.93 15.26
C VAL A 90 -15.62 0.03 16.20
N SER A 91 -15.41 -1.28 16.13
CA SER A 91 -15.93 -2.26 17.08
C SER A 91 -14.76 -2.95 17.78
N LEU A 92 -14.69 -2.83 19.10
CA LEU A 92 -13.59 -3.37 19.90
C LEU A 92 -14.12 -3.91 21.23
N GLU A 93 -13.94 -5.21 21.47
CA GLU A 93 -14.26 -5.84 22.75
C GLU A 93 -13.05 -5.99 23.66
N LEU A 94 -11.86 -6.20 23.09
CA LEU A 94 -10.63 -6.47 23.82
C LEU A 94 -9.43 -5.76 23.19
N GLY A 95 -8.58 -5.18 24.04
CA GLY A 95 -7.35 -4.51 23.63
C GLY A 95 -7.43 -3.01 23.82
N LYS A 96 -6.49 -2.28 23.22
CA LYS A 96 -6.45 -0.82 23.30
C LYS A 96 -7.06 -0.23 22.03
N ASN A 97 -7.95 0.74 22.18
CA ASN A 97 -8.43 1.46 21.02
C ASN A 97 -7.37 2.46 20.53
N TYR A 98 -6.93 2.28 19.29
CA TYR A 98 -6.05 3.21 18.59
C TYR A 98 -6.75 4.04 17.52
N PHE A 99 -8.00 3.71 17.15
CA PHE A 99 -8.70 4.21 15.96
C PHE A 99 -9.84 5.20 16.27
N GLY A 100 -9.99 5.59 17.54
CA GLY A 100 -11.08 6.48 17.97
C GLY A 100 -12.44 5.78 18.06
N GLU A 101 -13.51 6.55 18.23
CA GLU A 101 -14.86 6.02 18.41
C GLU A 101 -15.68 5.95 17.10
N GLY A 102 -15.09 6.36 15.96
CA GLY A 102 -15.78 6.52 14.68
C GLY A 102 -15.87 7.97 14.22
N GLY A 103 -16.44 8.19 13.05
CA GLY A 103 -16.57 9.52 12.44
C GLY A 103 -16.51 9.46 10.92
N THR A 104 -15.70 10.32 10.30
CA THR A 104 -15.45 10.26 8.85
C THR A 104 -14.00 9.89 8.55
N TRP A 105 -13.74 9.33 7.38
CA TRP A 105 -12.40 8.92 6.97
C TRP A 105 -12.05 9.47 5.59
N GLY A 106 -10.75 9.54 5.31
CA GLY A 106 -10.24 9.93 4.01
C GLY A 106 -8.78 9.56 3.86
N PHE A 107 -8.24 9.88 2.68
CA PHE A 107 -6.81 9.81 2.44
C PHE A 107 -6.23 11.22 2.31
N ASP A 108 -4.91 11.30 2.44
CA ASP A 108 -4.16 12.52 2.10
C ASP A 108 -4.29 12.87 0.60
N ASP A 109 -4.34 11.85 -0.27
CA ASP A 109 -4.58 11.98 -1.71
C ASP A 109 -5.37 10.76 -2.22
N ASP A 110 -6.58 10.95 -2.76
CA ASP A 110 -7.42 9.84 -3.22
C ASP A 110 -6.84 9.07 -4.43
N LEU A 111 -5.91 9.66 -5.19
CA LEU A 111 -5.26 9.02 -6.34
C LEU A 111 -4.00 8.26 -5.93
N TYR A 112 -3.22 8.80 -4.99
CA TYR A 112 -1.93 8.28 -4.54
C TYR A 112 -1.80 8.30 -3.01
N PRO A 113 -2.65 7.58 -2.28
CA PRO A 113 -2.73 7.75 -0.84
C PRO A 113 -1.52 7.12 -0.15
N THR A 114 -0.98 7.88 0.81
CA THR A 114 0.10 7.45 1.70
C THR A 114 -0.43 7.31 3.13
N TYR A 115 -1.41 8.14 3.48
CA TYR A 115 -1.96 8.20 4.82
C TYR A 115 -3.47 7.95 4.81
N LEU A 116 -3.92 7.22 5.83
CA LEU A 116 -5.32 7.14 6.22
C LEU A 116 -5.55 8.20 7.31
N GLU A 117 -6.56 9.04 7.10
CA GLU A 117 -6.99 10.08 8.03
C GLU A 117 -8.37 9.72 8.59
N LEU A 118 -8.46 9.63 9.92
CA LEU A 118 -9.70 9.38 10.64
C LEU A 118 -10.09 10.64 11.39
N PHE A 119 -11.17 11.27 10.94
CA PHE A 119 -11.67 12.52 11.48
C PHE A 119 -12.73 12.25 12.54
N SER A 120 -12.54 12.87 13.70
CA SER A 120 -13.53 12.99 14.77
C SER A 120 -13.88 14.46 15.00
N ILE A 121 -14.82 14.74 15.89
CA ILE A 121 -15.22 16.12 16.22
C ILE A 121 -14.06 16.91 16.85
N THR A 122 -13.16 16.23 17.56
CA THR A 122 -12.14 16.86 18.40
C THR A 122 -10.71 16.68 17.89
N ASP A 123 -10.45 15.65 17.08
CA ASP A 123 -9.11 15.28 16.65
C ASP A 123 -9.12 14.57 15.30
N THR A 124 -7.97 14.55 14.63
CA THR A 124 -7.71 13.78 13.41
C THR A 124 -6.58 12.82 13.66
N LEU A 125 -6.87 11.53 13.54
CA LEU A 125 -5.86 10.47 13.67
C LEU A 125 -5.30 10.16 12.28
N VAL A 126 -3.98 10.09 12.17
CA VAL A 126 -3.29 9.87 10.90
C VAL A 126 -2.44 8.60 11.00
N TYR A 127 -2.57 7.73 10.01
CA TYR A 127 -1.87 6.45 9.94
C TYR A 127 -1.21 6.28 8.58
N ASN A 128 -0.08 5.57 8.55
CA ASN A 128 0.52 5.11 7.32
C ASN A 128 -0.25 3.91 6.77
N LEU A 129 -0.47 3.87 5.46
CA LEU A 129 -0.95 2.66 4.79
C LEU A 129 0.24 1.72 4.55
N GLY A 130 0.11 0.45 4.95
CA GLY A 130 1.09 -0.59 4.66
C GLY A 130 1.05 -1.06 3.19
N GLY A 131 -0.02 -0.72 2.48
CA GLY A 131 -0.18 -0.98 1.06
C GLY A 131 -1.53 -0.46 0.54
N MET A 132 -1.63 -0.35 -0.77
CA MET A 132 -2.89 -0.01 -1.44
C MET A 132 -3.80 -1.21 -1.51
N VAL A 133 -5.07 -0.99 -1.18
CA VAL A 133 -6.11 -2.02 -1.21
C VAL A 133 -7.03 -1.80 -2.40
N ARG A 134 -7.28 -2.86 -3.17
CA ARG A 134 -8.26 -2.94 -4.26
C ARG A 134 -9.51 -3.67 -3.79
N GLU A 135 -10.59 -3.56 -4.56
CA GLU A 135 -11.88 -4.19 -4.23
C GLU A 135 -11.82 -5.70 -4.01
N PHE A 136 -10.82 -6.40 -4.56
CA PHE A 136 -10.66 -7.84 -4.41
C PHE A 136 -9.54 -8.24 -3.43
N ASP A 137 -8.77 -7.27 -2.92
CA ASP A 137 -7.73 -7.57 -1.94
C ASP A 137 -8.37 -7.95 -0.60
N GLN A 138 -7.83 -9.00 0.02
CA GLN A 138 -8.38 -9.59 1.25
C GLN A 138 -7.69 -9.08 2.50
N ASN A 139 -6.61 -8.31 2.35
CA ASN A 139 -5.78 -7.86 3.45
C ASN A 139 -5.60 -6.34 3.41
N LEU A 140 -5.64 -5.71 4.58
CA LEU A 140 -5.35 -4.31 4.80
C LEU A 140 -4.30 -4.20 5.91
N ALA A 141 -3.25 -3.42 5.68
CA ALA A 141 -2.25 -3.12 6.70
C ALA A 141 -2.28 -1.63 7.03
N ILE A 142 -2.40 -1.30 8.31
CA ILE A 142 -2.36 0.06 8.83
C ILE A 142 -1.20 0.17 9.82
N GLU A 143 -0.36 1.17 9.66
CA GLU A 143 0.78 1.46 10.52
C GLU A 143 0.57 2.74 11.33
N TYR A 144 0.70 2.64 12.65
CA TYR A 144 0.78 3.78 13.55
C TYR A 144 2.23 3.99 13.98
N ARG A 145 2.83 5.11 13.56
CA ARG A 145 4.22 5.47 13.89
C ARG A 145 4.25 6.46 15.05
N ARG A 146 4.96 6.10 16.11
CA ARG A 146 5.11 6.93 17.31
C ARG A 146 6.43 7.66 17.30
N ASP A 147 6.34 8.97 17.19
CA ASP A 147 7.48 9.86 17.19
C ASP A 147 7.82 10.36 18.60
N CYS A 148 9.12 10.47 18.87
CA CYS A 148 9.66 11.17 20.03
C CYS A 148 10.69 12.17 19.52
N GLY A 149 10.44 13.48 19.69
CA GLY A 149 11.35 14.53 19.20
C GLY A 149 11.54 14.54 17.68
N GLY A 150 10.52 14.14 16.91
CA GLY A 150 10.57 14.09 15.44
C GLY A 150 11.27 12.86 14.85
N THR A 151 11.63 11.88 15.69
CA THR A 151 12.14 10.58 15.23
C THR A 151 11.16 9.48 15.60
N ALA A 152 10.80 8.65 14.61
CA ALA A 152 9.99 7.46 14.83
C ALA A 152 10.73 6.48 15.74
N THR A 153 10.10 6.15 16.86
CA THR A 153 10.65 5.24 17.87
C THR A 153 10.00 3.87 17.83
N ASN A 154 8.71 3.81 17.51
CA ASN A 154 7.95 2.58 17.44
C ASN A 154 7.02 2.60 16.24
N ILE A 155 6.87 1.45 15.58
CA ILE A 155 5.83 1.23 14.58
C ILE A 155 4.90 0.16 15.13
N TYR A 156 3.62 0.47 15.19
CA TYR A 156 2.56 -0.47 15.47
C TYR A 156 1.90 -0.85 14.15
N THR A 157 1.95 -2.11 13.77
CA THR A 157 1.35 -2.60 12.52
C THR A 157 0.12 -3.44 12.86
N PHE A 158 -1.01 -3.06 12.29
CA PHE A 158 -2.28 -3.78 12.37
C PHE A 158 -2.55 -4.37 10.99
N GLU A 159 -2.65 -5.69 10.92
CA GLU A 159 -3.04 -6.39 9.69
C GLU A 159 -4.46 -6.91 9.87
N PHE A 160 -5.31 -6.61 8.90
CA PHE A 160 -6.72 -6.95 8.90
C PHE A 160 -7.05 -7.85 7.72
N ASN A 161 -8.03 -8.72 7.93
CA ASN A 161 -8.70 -9.48 6.88
C ASN A 161 -10.05 -8.84 6.56
N ARG A 162 -10.44 -8.86 5.29
CA ARG A 162 -11.78 -8.43 4.90
C ARG A 162 -12.82 -9.44 5.40
N LEU A 163 -13.88 -8.94 6.03
CA LEU A 163 -15.07 -9.72 6.31
C LEU A 163 -15.96 -9.73 5.06
N ASN A 164 -16.23 -10.94 4.55
CA ASN A 164 -17.08 -11.19 3.39
C ASN A 164 -18.56 -10.90 3.67
#